data_AF-A0A238U6B1-F1
#
_entry.id   AF-A0A238U6B1-F1
#
_cell.length_a   1.000
_cell.length_b   1.000
_cell.length_c   1.000
_cell.angle_alpha   90.00
_cell.angle_beta   90.00
_cell.angle_gamma   90.00
#
_symmetry.space_group_name_H-M   'P 1'
#
loop_
_entity.id
_entity.type
_entity.pdbx_description
1 polymer ?
#
loop_
_entity_poly.entity_id
_entity_poly.type
_entity_poly.pdbx_seq_one_letter_code
_entity_poly.pdbx_strand_id
1 'polypeptide(L)'
;MGIFDFFKKKSNEKNNENPIDEAQKEFIEKSTNNAERLISSFNERLDNGLDYSESSLTVLDDEILSLFSENKDDMDSGMLEDIIAQAGSYIFEVARRNYGGKYYWYDQLNQPILVTGQPNFEISILAFEKVKQRIENGNEDNIPFFFAGYSERVKKGTRGDKALIT
;
A
#
# COMPACT_ATOMS: atom_id res chain seq x y z
N MET A 1 1.55 7.47 26.57
CA MET A 1 1.66 6.00 26.44
C MET A 1 1.72 5.69 24.96
N GLY A 2 2.82 5.09 24.51
CA GLY A 2 3.07 4.83 23.10
C GLY A 2 2.39 3.54 22.64
N ILE A 3 2.03 3.51 21.36
CA ILE A 3 1.41 2.41 20.60
C ILE A 3 2.19 1.07 20.57
N PHE A 4 3.21 0.86 21.41
CA PHE A 4 4.20 -0.23 21.22
C PHE A 4 4.45 -1.16 22.43
N ASP A 5 3.54 -1.25 23.40
CA ASP A 5 3.71 -2.19 24.54
C ASP A 5 3.29 -3.66 24.25
N PHE A 6 3.00 -4.03 23.00
CA PHE A 6 2.42 -5.35 22.68
C PHE A 6 3.39 -6.50 22.40
N PHE A 7 4.71 -6.26 22.28
CA PHE A 7 5.66 -7.32 21.93
C PHE A 7 6.42 -7.85 23.15
N LYS A 8 5.72 -8.62 23.99
CA LYS A 8 6.40 -9.52 24.94
C LYS A 8 5.65 -10.83 25.11
N LYS A 9 6.03 -11.86 24.33
CA LYS A 9 5.72 -13.25 24.71
C LYS A 9 6.74 -14.27 24.21
N LYS A 10 7.43 -14.85 25.21
CA LYS A 10 8.10 -16.16 25.35
C LYS A 10 8.72 -16.83 24.11
N SER A 11 10.05 -16.86 24.12
CA SER A 11 10.94 -17.72 23.34
C SER A 11 10.82 -19.19 23.72
N ASN A 12 10.65 -20.06 22.72
CA ASN A 12 11.13 -21.44 22.71
C ASN A 12 11.62 -21.75 21.29
N GLU A 13 12.85 -22.24 21.19
CA GLU A 13 13.70 -22.32 19.99
C GLU A 13 13.18 -23.30 18.92
N LYS A 14 13.16 -22.84 17.66
CA LYS A 14 13.71 -23.52 16.46
C LYS A 14 13.58 -22.59 15.24
N ASN A 15 14.68 -22.47 14.48
CA ASN A 15 14.98 -21.55 13.36
C ASN A 15 15.41 -20.13 13.79
N ASN A 16 16.66 -19.78 13.46
CA ASN A 16 17.26 -18.46 13.66
C ASN A 16 16.75 -17.45 12.61
N GLU A 17 15.44 -17.37 12.38
CA GLU A 17 14.81 -16.22 11.74
C GLU A 17 14.06 -15.44 12.83
N ASN A 18 14.30 -14.14 12.91
CA ASN A 18 13.59 -13.29 13.86
C ASN A 18 12.10 -13.28 13.43
N PRO A 19 11.12 -13.55 14.31
CA PRO A 19 9.70 -13.56 13.94
C PRO A 19 9.21 -12.27 13.25
N ILE A 20 9.88 -11.15 13.52
CA ILE A 20 9.63 -9.87 12.85
C ILE A 20 10.00 -9.94 11.36
N ASP A 21 11.09 -10.62 11.01
CA ASP A 21 11.58 -10.75 9.64
C ASP A 21 10.69 -11.69 8.81
N GLU A 22 10.18 -12.78 9.41
CA GLU A 22 9.20 -13.66 8.77
C GLU A 22 7.91 -12.93 8.42
N ALA A 23 7.36 -12.15 9.35
CA ALA A 23 6.17 -11.34 9.10
C ALA A 23 6.40 -10.30 7.99
N GLN A 24 7.57 -9.64 7.96
CA GLN A 24 7.91 -8.73 6.87
C GLN A 24 7.97 -9.44 5.51
N LYS A 25 8.62 -10.61 5.45
CA LYS A 25 8.68 -11.41 4.22
C LYS A 25 7.29 -11.79 3.72
N GLU A 26 6.41 -12.23 4.62
CA GLU A 26 5.03 -12.59 4.27
C GLU A 26 4.25 -11.39 3.71
N PHE A 27 4.37 -10.20 4.32
CA PHE A 27 3.73 -8.99 3.78
C PHE A 27 4.29 -8.60 2.42
N ILE A 28 5.63 -8.63 2.26
CA ILE A 28 6.27 -8.32 0.98
C ILE A 28 5.83 -9.29 -0.10
N GLU A 29 5.81 -10.60 0.18
CA GLU A 29 5.38 -11.63 -0.76
C GLU A 29 3.92 -11.42 -1.17
N LYS A 30 3.00 -11.25 -0.21
CA LYS A 30 1.59 -11.00 -0.50
C LYS A 30 1.38 -9.72 -1.31
N SER A 31 2.05 -8.62 -0.92
CA SER A 31 1.95 -7.34 -1.64
C SER A 31 2.50 -7.48 -3.07
N THR A 32 3.63 -8.16 -3.24
CA THR A 32 4.25 -8.38 -4.56
C THR A 32 3.32 -9.22 -5.44
N ASN A 33 2.83 -10.36 -4.93
CA ASN A 33 1.93 -11.25 -5.69
C ASN A 33 0.63 -10.55 -6.10
N ASN A 34 0.04 -9.75 -5.22
CA ASN A 34 -1.16 -8.97 -5.55
C ASN A 34 -0.89 -7.89 -6.61
N ALA A 35 0.23 -7.17 -6.49
CA ALA A 35 0.61 -6.19 -7.50
C ALA A 35 0.92 -6.85 -8.86
N GLU A 36 1.56 -8.01 -8.87
CA GLU A 36 1.85 -8.77 -10.09
C GLU A 36 0.58 -9.34 -10.74
N ARG A 37 -0.43 -9.75 -9.95
CA ARG A 37 -1.75 -10.13 -10.47
C ARG A 37 -2.43 -8.96 -11.18
N LEU A 38 -2.34 -7.74 -10.62
CA LEU A 38 -2.84 -6.53 -11.27
C LEU A 38 -2.13 -6.30 -12.61
N ILE A 39 -0.80 -6.29 -12.60
CA ILE A 39 0.02 -6.11 -13.82
C ILE A 39 -0.34 -7.17 -14.85
N SER A 40 -0.39 -8.45 -14.47
CA SER A 40 -0.71 -9.54 -15.39
C SER A 40 -2.10 -9.42 -16.01
N SER A 41 -3.05 -8.79 -15.30
CA SER A 41 -4.44 -8.62 -15.77
C SER A 41 -4.60 -7.45 -16.73
N PHE A 42 -3.79 -6.39 -16.60
CA PHE A 42 -4.02 -5.13 -17.31
C PHE A 42 -2.87 -4.71 -18.24
N ASN A 43 -1.62 -5.05 -17.95
CA ASN A 43 -0.47 -4.38 -18.56
C ASN A 43 -0.30 -4.64 -20.07
N GLU A 44 -0.81 -5.78 -20.58
CA GLU A 44 -0.85 -6.06 -22.04
C GLU A 44 -1.69 -5.01 -22.79
N ARG A 45 -2.80 -4.56 -22.18
CA ARG A 45 -3.69 -3.55 -22.76
C ARG A 45 -3.22 -2.11 -22.52
N LEU A 46 -2.24 -1.92 -21.64
CA LEU A 46 -1.74 -0.62 -21.19
C LEU A 46 -0.33 -0.32 -21.70
N ASP A 47 0.14 -1.02 -22.73
CA ASP A 47 1.48 -0.87 -23.31
C ASP A 47 2.61 -0.92 -22.26
N ASN A 48 2.47 -1.79 -21.25
CA ASN A 48 3.35 -1.90 -20.10
C ASN A 48 3.42 -0.65 -19.18
N GLY A 49 2.36 0.13 -19.10
CA GLY A 49 2.28 1.36 -18.28
C GLY A 49 2.35 1.16 -16.76
N LEU A 50 2.15 -0.06 -16.25
CA LEU A 50 2.37 -0.41 -14.85
C LEU A 50 3.78 -0.96 -14.64
N ASP A 51 4.71 -0.10 -14.21
CA ASP A 51 6.14 -0.39 -14.07
C ASP A 51 6.72 -0.11 -12.66
N TYR A 52 5.86 0.11 -11.68
CA TYR A 52 6.20 0.52 -10.30
C TYR A 52 6.86 1.91 -10.15
N SER A 53 6.86 2.75 -11.18
CA SER A 53 7.24 4.16 -11.07
C SER A 53 6.14 4.99 -10.40
N GLU A 54 6.47 6.16 -9.84
CA GLU A 54 5.43 7.10 -9.38
C GLU A 54 4.48 7.50 -10.51
N SER A 55 4.99 7.67 -11.74
CA SER A 55 4.18 8.01 -12.91
C SER A 55 3.16 6.94 -13.29
N SER A 56 3.46 5.66 -13.03
CA SER A 56 2.51 4.57 -13.29
C SER A 56 1.23 4.65 -12.45
N LEU A 57 1.23 5.43 -11.36
CA LEU A 57 0.04 5.66 -10.56
C LEU A 57 -1.03 6.46 -11.31
N THR A 58 -0.65 7.28 -12.29
CA THR A 58 -1.62 7.91 -13.20
C THR A 58 -2.32 6.86 -14.06
N VAL A 59 -1.57 5.90 -14.61
CA VAL A 59 -2.15 4.78 -15.37
C VAL A 59 -3.07 3.93 -14.50
N LEU A 60 -2.66 3.64 -13.26
CA LEU A 60 -3.50 2.94 -12.30
C LEU A 60 -4.82 3.69 -12.04
N ASP A 61 -4.78 4.99 -11.80
CA ASP A 61 -5.97 5.79 -11.48
C ASP A 61 -6.91 5.90 -12.68
N ASP A 62 -6.37 6.35 -13.82
CA ASP A 62 -7.16 6.76 -14.98
C ASP A 62 -7.72 5.55 -15.74
N GLU A 63 -6.93 4.48 -15.89
CA GLU A 63 -7.31 3.35 -16.76
C GLU A 63 -7.94 2.19 -15.99
N ILE A 64 -7.55 1.99 -14.73
CA ILE A 64 -8.01 0.85 -13.93
C ILE A 64 -9.05 1.32 -12.91
N LEU A 65 -8.70 2.22 -12.00
CA LEU A 65 -9.62 2.60 -10.92
C LEU A 65 -10.82 3.40 -11.44
N SER A 66 -10.69 4.15 -12.55
CA SER A 66 -11.85 4.76 -13.22
C SER A 66 -12.86 3.70 -13.68
N LEU A 67 -12.39 2.62 -14.33
CA LEU A 67 -13.25 1.53 -14.78
C LEU A 67 -14.00 0.88 -13.61
N PHE A 68 -13.32 0.59 -12.51
CA PHE A 68 -13.96 0.00 -11.34
C PHE A 68 -14.92 0.97 -10.63
N SER A 69 -14.60 2.27 -10.61
CA SER A 69 -15.49 3.30 -10.05
C SER A 69 -16.77 3.45 -10.87
N GLU A 70 -16.66 3.44 -12.20
CA GLU A 70 -17.79 3.55 -13.13
C GLU A 70 -18.74 2.34 -13.08
N ASN A 71 -18.20 1.16 -12.76
CA ASN A 71 -18.96 -0.11 -12.73
C ASN A 71 -19.18 -0.65 -11.31
N LYS A 72 -18.97 0.18 -10.27
CA LYS A 72 -18.99 -0.26 -8.86
C LYS A 72 -20.32 -0.90 -8.42
N ASP A 73 -21.44 -0.49 -9.02
CA ASP A 73 -22.77 -0.97 -8.66
C ASP A 73 -23.06 -2.39 -9.21
N ASP A 74 -22.25 -2.84 -10.19
CA ASP A 74 -22.32 -4.19 -10.77
C ASP A 74 -21.33 -5.18 -10.12
N MET A 75 -20.51 -4.71 -9.18
CA MET A 75 -19.50 -5.52 -8.51
C MET A 75 -20.06 -6.20 -7.25
N ASP A 76 -19.72 -7.48 -7.07
CA ASP A 76 -19.88 -8.13 -5.78
C ASP A 76 -18.76 -7.73 -4.80
N SER A 77 -18.99 -7.99 -3.51
CA SER A 77 -18.04 -7.63 -2.45
C SER A 77 -16.69 -8.33 -2.60
N GLY A 78 -16.65 -9.55 -3.12
CA GLY A 78 -15.39 -10.29 -3.32
C GLY A 78 -14.54 -9.70 -4.44
N MET A 79 -15.18 -9.28 -5.53
CA MET A 79 -14.51 -8.57 -6.62
C MET A 79 -13.96 -7.22 -6.15
N LEU A 80 -14.73 -6.48 -5.35
CA LEU A 80 -14.30 -5.22 -4.76
C LEU A 80 -13.09 -5.41 -3.83
N GLU A 81 -13.13 -6.40 -2.95
CA GLU A 81 -12.02 -6.71 -2.06
C GLU A 81 -10.75 -7.14 -2.83
N ASP A 82 -10.87 -7.96 -3.88
CA ASP A 82 -9.73 -8.42 -4.69
C ASP A 82 -9.08 -7.25 -5.43
N ILE A 83 -9.86 -6.33 -6.04
CA ILE A 83 -9.26 -5.17 -6.71
C ILE A 83 -8.63 -4.18 -5.71
N ILE A 84 -9.25 -3.97 -4.54
CA ILE A 84 -8.66 -3.14 -3.47
C ILE A 84 -7.32 -3.73 -3.03
N ALA A 85 -7.27 -5.04 -2.81
CA ALA A 85 -6.03 -5.71 -2.41
C ALA A 85 -4.95 -5.62 -3.48
N GLN A 86 -5.30 -5.81 -4.75
CA GLN A 86 -4.38 -5.73 -5.88
C GLN A 86 -3.83 -4.31 -6.12
N ALA A 87 -4.71 -3.33 -6.28
CA ALA A 87 -4.31 -1.94 -6.52
C ALA A 87 -3.63 -1.30 -5.29
N GLY A 88 -4.13 -1.57 -4.09
CA GLY A 88 -3.50 -1.11 -2.85
C GLY A 88 -2.09 -1.69 -2.68
N SER A 89 -1.90 -2.97 -3.01
CA SER A 89 -0.56 -3.60 -2.99
C SER A 89 0.37 -3.02 -4.06
N TYR A 90 -0.15 -2.67 -5.24
CA TYR A 90 0.64 -1.99 -6.27
C TYR A 90 1.14 -0.63 -5.79
N ILE A 91 0.29 0.18 -5.15
CA ILE A 91 0.68 1.48 -4.56
C ILE A 91 1.74 1.28 -3.47
N PHE A 92 1.62 0.25 -2.62
CA PHE A 92 2.65 -0.07 -1.65
C PHE A 92 3.97 -0.48 -2.31
N GLU A 93 3.95 -1.24 -3.39
CA GLU A 93 5.15 -1.62 -4.12
C GLU A 93 5.81 -0.40 -4.78
N VAL A 94 5.04 0.55 -5.32
CA VAL A 94 5.56 1.85 -5.78
C VAL A 94 6.26 2.58 -4.63
N ALA A 95 5.60 2.75 -3.48
CA ALA A 95 6.20 3.40 -2.31
C ALA A 95 7.48 2.69 -1.84
N ARG A 96 7.41 1.37 -1.63
CA ARG A 96 8.50 0.56 -1.09
C ARG A 96 9.70 0.51 -2.02
N ARG A 97 9.49 0.43 -3.34
CA ARG A 97 10.59 0.40 -4.32
C ARG A 97 11.27 1.76 -4.48
N ASN A 98 10.51 2.86 -4.35
CA ASN A 98 11.04 4.22 -4.52
C ASN A 98 11.63 4.81 -3.22
N TYR A 99 11.12 4.42 -2.05
CA TYR A 99 11.48 5.03 -0.76
C TYR A 99 11.90 4.03 0.34
N GLY A 100 11.78 2.73 0.08
CA GLY A 100 11.91 1.72 1.12
C GLY A 100 10.71 1.73 2.07
N GLY A 101 10.93 1.23 3.29
CA GLY A 101 9.91 1.15 4.32
C GLY A 101 9.62 -0.29 4.74
N LYS A 102 8.78 -0.41 5.77
CA LYS A 102 8.39 -1.67 6.40
C LYS A 102 6.88 -1.74 6.52
N TYR A 103 6.34 -2.94 6.36
CA TYR A 103 4.92 -3.17 6.53
C TYR A 103 4.58 -3.37 8.00
N TYR A 104 3.40 -2.90 8.39
CA TYR A 104 2.82 -3.15 9.69
C TYR A 104 1.35 -3.49 9.51
N TRP A 105 0.75 -4.09 10.53
CA TRP A 105 -0.69 -4.24 10.60
C TRP A 105 -1.31 -3.01 11.28
N TYR A 106 -2.36 -2.46 10.69
CA TYR A 106 -3.10 -1.34 11.25
C TYR A 106 -4.45 -1.80 11.78
N ASP A 107 -4.51 -2.03 13.10
CA ASP A 107 -5.68 -2.63 13.75
C ASP A 107 -6.97 -1.83 13.57
N GLN A 108 -6.90 -0.49 13.49
CA GLN A 108 -8.09 0.36 13.44
C GLN A 108 -8.96 0.12 12.20
N LEU A 109 -8.33 -0.21 11.06
CA LEU A 109 -9.02 -0.50 9.81
C LEU A 109 -8.79 -1.93 9.33
N ASN A 110 -8.18 -2.78 10.18
CA ASN A 110 -7.88 -4.18 9.89
C ASN A 110 -7.20 -4.37 8.51
N GLN A 111 -6.17 -3.56 8.23
CA GLN A 111 -5.48 -3.54 6.94
C GLN A 111 -3.97 -3.35 7.10
N PRO A 112 -3.16 -3.72 6.09
CA PRO A 112 -1.73 -3.39 6.07
C PRO A 112 -1.48 -1.87 5.95
N ILE A 113 -0.37 -1.42 6.53
CA ILE A 113 0.16 -0.06 6.39
C ILE A 113 1.66 -0.13 6.08
N LEU A 114 2.15 0.76 5.21
CA LEU A 114 3.59 0.90 4.94
C LEU A 114 4.14 2.11 5.69
N VAL A 115 5.22 1.94 6.45
CA VAL A 115 5.90 3.00 7.22
C VAL A 115 7.31 3.21 6.69
N THR A 116 7.66 4.46 6.41
CA THR A 116 8.89 4.87 5.71
C THR A 116 9.70 5.86 6.55
N GLY A 117 11.03 5.77 6.47
CA GLY A 117 11.96 6.73 7.10
C GLY A 117 12.56 6.32 8.46
N GLN A 118 12.16 5.17 8.99
CA GLN A 118 12.66 4.70 10.27
C GLN A 118 14.17 4.40 10.23
N PRO A 119 14.90 4.64 11.33
CA PRO A 119 14.43 5.09 12.65
C PRO A 119 14.35 6.62 12.81
N ASN A 120 14.62 7.39 11.76
CA ASN A 120 14.75 8.85 11.88
C ASN A 120 13.39 9.55 11.92
N PHE A 121 12.45 9.13 11.07
CA PHE A 121 11.09 9.67 10.98
C PHE A 121 10.11 8.58 10.56
N GLU A 122 8.81 8.86 10.60
CA GLU A 122 7.74 7.89 10.30
C GLU A 122 6.66 8.52 9.43
N ILE A 123 6.76 8.34 8.12
CA ILE A 123 5.65 8.67 7.20
C ILE A 123 4.98 7.35 6.80
N SER A 124 3.70 7.25 7.09
CA SER A 124 2.90 6.05 6.88
C SER A 124 1.81 6.28 5.84
N ILE A 125 1.49 5.28 5.04
CA ILE A 125 0.50 5.38 3.95
C ILE A 125 -0.51 4.23 4.03
N LEU A 126 -1.81 4.53 3.90
CA LEU A 126 -2.92 3.56 3.91
C LEU A 126 -3.51 3.40 2.50
N ALA A 127 -2.84 2.62 1.66
CA ALA A 127 -3.22 2.49 0.26
C ALA A 127 -4.56 1.77 0.03
N PHE A 128 -4.89 0.77 0.84
CA PHE A 128 -6.11 -0.04 0.64
C PHE A 128 -7.35 0.82 0.91
N GLU A 129 -7.35 1.57 2.01
CA GLU A 129 -8.39 2.53 2.30
C GLU A 129 -8.55 3.58 1.19
N LYS A 130 -7.43 4.16 0.72
CA LYS A 130 -7.50 5.17 -0.34
C LYS A 130 -8.04 4.59 -1.66
N VAL A 131 -7.66 3.36 -2.04
CA VAL A 131 -8.22 2.71 -3.25
C VAL A 131 -9.72 2.47 -3.10
N LYS A 132 -10.18 2.03 -1.93
CA LYS A 132 -11.60 1.87 -1.66
C LYS A 132 -12.35 3.20 -1.87
N GLN A 133 -11.84 4.28 -1.28
CA GLN A 133 -12.39 5.63 -1.43
C GLN A 133 -12.37 6.09 -2.89
N ARG A 134 -11.28 5.83 -3.64
CA ARG A 134 -11.18 6.14 -5.08
C ARG A 134 -12.24 5.44 -5.92
N ILE A 135 -12.58 4.19 -5.59
CA ILE A 135 -13.65 3.45 -6.27
C ILE A 135 -15.02 4.02 -5.89
N GLU A 136 -15.24 4.32 -4.61
CA GLU A 136 -16.53 4.81 -4.08
C GLU A 136 -16.86 6.25 -4.50
N ASN A 137 -15.90 7.17 -4.39
CA ASN A 137 -16.06 8.61 -4.58
C ASN A 137 -15.57 9.10 -5.96
N GLY A 138 -14.95 8.23 -6.76
CA GLY A 138 -14.39 8.62 -8.04
C GLY A 138 -13.20 9.56 -7.90
N ASN A 139 -13.08 10.54 -8.80
CA ASN A 139 -11.92 11.43 -8.91
C ASN A 139 -11.67 12.34 -7.69
N GLU A 140 -12.61 12.42 -6.74
CA GLU A 140 -12.39 13.14 -5.48
C GLU A 140 -11.23 12.54 -4.67
N ASP A 141 -10.99 11.23 -4.82
CA ASP A 141 -9.93 10.48 -4.12
C ASP A 141 -8.78 10.07 -5.05
N ASN A 142 -8.27 11.02 -5.83
CA ASN A 142 -7.22 10.81 -6.82
C ASN A 142 -5.91 10.22 -6.23
N ILE A 143 -5.47 9.06 -6.76
CA ILE A 143 -4.28 8.34 -6.30
C ILE A 143 -2.98 9.12 -6.54
N PRO A 144 -2.72 9.72 -7.71
CA PRO A 144 -1.53 10.55 -7.92
C PRO A 144 -1.38 11.68 -6.90
N PHE A 145 -2.46 12.42 -6.61
CA PHE A 145 -2.44 13.50 -5.63
C PHE A 145 -2.16 12.99 -4.20
N PHE A 146 -2.84 11.92 -3.80
CA PHE A 146 -2.60 11.23 -2.53
C PHE A 146 -1.14 10.81 -2.38
N PHE A 147 -0.59 10.15 -3.41
CA PHE A 147 0.78 9.65 -3.37
C PHE A 147 1.82 10.78 -3.42
N ALA A 148 1.55 11.86 -4.15
CA ALA A 148 2.41 13.05 -4.17
C ALA A 148 2.57 13.64 -2.76
N GLY A 149 1.48 13.71 -1.98
CA GLY A 149 1.53 14.15 -0.59
C GLY A 149 2.38 13.25 0.32
N TYR A 150 2.34 11.93 0.12
CA TYR A 150 3.23 10.99 0.78
C TYR A 150 4.69 11.19 0.36
N SER A 151 4.96 11.20 -0.95
CA SER A 151 6.28 11.35 -1.55
C SER A 151 6.99 12.64 -1.08
N GLU A 152 6.27 13.76 -1.06
CA GLU A 152 6.79 15.04 -0.58
C GLU A 152 7.21 14.98 0.90
N ARG A 153 6.38 14.37 1.75
CA ARG A 153 6.67 14.24 3.18
C ARG A 153 7.84 13.31 3.45
N VAL A 154 7.97 12.21 2.69
CA VAL A 154 9.14 11.33 2.78
C VAL A 154 10.41 12.08 2.37
N LYS A 155 10.38 12.79 1.23
CA LYS A 155 11.53 13.56 0.72
C LYS A 155 11.98 14.68 1.67
N LYS A 156 11.04 15.27 2.40
CA LYS A 156 11.30 16.35 3.37
C LYS A 156 11.44 15.86 4.81
N GLY A 157 11.34 14.55 5.06
CA GLY A 157 11.30 13.99 6.41
C GLY A 157 12.54 14.34 7.21
N THR A 158 12.33 14.91 8.40
CA THR A 158 13.37 15.24 9.37
C THR A 158 13.16 14.46 10.67
N ARG A 159 14.20 14.41 11.52
CA ARG A 159 14.17 13.58 12.71
C ARG A 159 12.96 13.91 13.60
N GLY A 160 12.16 12.89 13.88
CA GLY A 160 10.98 12.98 14.76
C GLY A 160 9.68 13.27 14.02
N ASP A 161 9.70 13.54 12.72
CA ASP A 161 8.48 13.75 11.94
C ASP A 161 7.62 12.48 11.93
N LYS A 162 6.31 12.67 12.10
CA LYS A 162 5.31 11.61 12.04
C LYS A 162 4.10 12.08 11.24
N ALA A 163 3.68 11.30 10.25
CA ALA A 163 2.46 11.54 9.52
C ALA A 163 1.81 10.24 9.05
N LEU A 164 0.50 10.22 9.06
CA LEU A 164 -0.32 9.18 8.43
C LEU A 164 -1.02 9.80 7.23
N ILE A 165 -0.85 9.20 6.04
CA ILE A 165 -1.48 9.63 4.79
C ILE A 165 -2.64 8.69 4.50
N THR A 166 -3.85 9.25 4.44
CA THR A 166 -5.14 8.55 4.28
C THR A 166 -5.91 9.10 3.11
#